data_AF-A0A3N6A364-F1
#
_entry.id   AF-A0A3N6A364-F1
#
_cell.length_a   1.000
_cell.length_b   1.000
_cell.length_c   1.000
_cell.angle_alpha   90.00
_cell.angle_beta   90.00
_cell.angle_gamma   90.00
#
_symmetry.space_group_name_H-M   'P 1'
#
loop_
_entity.id
_entity.type
_entity.pdbx_description
1 polymer ?
#
loop_
_entity_poly.entity_id
_entity_poly.type
_entity_poly.pdbx_seq_one_letter_code
_entity_poly.pdbx_strand_id
1 'polypeptide(L)' 'MTLEIERLLTAKEERRKELAALPYADKVRIVIQLQRMAAPILRRRGRDVTVWSLRNRELE' A
#
# COMPACT_ATOMS: atom_id res chain seq x y z
N MET A 1 8.58 -4.01 27.23
CA MET A 1 7.54 -3.59 26.27
C MET A 1 6.21 -3.49 27.02
N THR A 2 5.34 -2.54 26.69
CA THR A 2 4.01 -2.47 27.29
C THR A 2 3.03 -3.37 26.53
N LEU A 3 2.02 -3.91 27.21
CA LEU A 3 1.00 -4.79 26.61
C LEU A 3 0.29 -4.14 25.42
N GLU A 4 0.13 -2.82 25.44
CA GLU A 4 -0.52 -2.08 24.35
C GLU A 4 0.32 -2.04 23.07
N ILE A 5 1.65 -1.89 23.20
CA ILE A 5 2.55 -1.92 22.03
C ILE A 5 2.54 -3.31 21.40
N GLU A 6 2.53 -4.36 22.21
CA GLU A 6 2.45 -5.74 21.72
C GLU A 6 1.17 -5.98 20.92
N ARG A 7 0.01 -5.54 21.41
CA ARG A 7 -1.26 -5.62 20.68
C ARG A 7 -1.21 -4.93 19.32
N LEU A 8 -0.68 -3.70 19.28
CA LEU A 8 -0.55 -2.93 18.04
C LEU A 8 0.40 -3.60 17.04
N LEU A 9 1.49 -4.23 17.52
CA LEU A 9 2.42 -4.96 16.68
C LEU A 9 1.78 -6.24 16.13
N THR A 10 1.05 -7.00 16.96
CA THR A 10 0.31 -8.20 16.54
C THR A 10 -0.72 -7.88 15.47
N ALA A 11 -1.56 -6.84 15.68
CA ALA A 11 -2.57 -6.43 14.71
C ALA A 11 -1.93 -6.00 13.37
N LYS A 12 -0.79 -5.31 13.40
CA LYS A 12 -0.03 -4.97 12.19
C LYS A 12 0.49 -6.22 11.48
N GLU A 13 0.95 -7.21 12.22
CA GLU A 13 1.45 -8.47 11.66
C GLU A 13 0.35 -9.30 11.00
N GLU A 14 -0.80 -9.43 11.66
CA GLU A 14 -1.98 -10.09 11.10
C GLU A 14 -2.40 -9.43 9.79
N ARG A 15 -2.49 -8.09 9.78
CA ARG A 15 -2.82 -7.34 8.58
C ARG A 15 -1.80 -7.55 7.44
N ARG A 16 -0.51 -7.66 7.75
CA ARG A 16 0.52 -7.97 6.75
C ARG A 16 0.30 -9.35 6.13
N LYS A 17 -0.04 -10.36 6.93
CA LYS A 17 -0.34 -11.72 6.44
C LYS A 17 -1.56 -11.73 5.52
N GLU A 18 -2.63 -11.02 5.88
CA GLU A 18 -3.81 -10.87 5.03
C GLU A 18 -3.47 -10.22 3.68
N LEU A 19 -2.72 -9.11 3.70
CA LEU A 19 -2.30 -8.41 2.48
C LEU A 19 -1.37 -9.28 1.62
N ALA A 20 -0.51 -10.07 2.25
CA ALA A 20 0.38 -11.01 1.56
C ALA A 20 -0.38 -12.18 0.93
N ALA A 21 -1.55 -12.55 1.46
CA ALA A 21 -2.41 -13.60 0.91
C ALA A 21 -3.24 -13.15 -0.30
N LEU A 22 -3.38 -11.84 -0.54
CA LEU A 22 -4.18 -11.32 -1.66
C LEU A 22 -3.64 -11.75 -3.04
N PRO A 23 -4.51 -11.89 -4.06
CA PRO A 23 -4.10 -12.04 -5.44
C PRO A 23 -3.15 -10.92 -5.90
N TYR A 24 -2.30 -11.23 -6.87
CA TYR A 24 -1.33 -10.28 -7.40
C TYR A 24 -1.99 -8.98 -7.89
N ALA A 25 -3.09 -9.09 -8.64
CA ALA A 25 -3.82 -7.92 -9.16
C ALA A 25 -4.28 -6.97 -8.03
N ASP A 26 -4.81 -7.51 -6.94
CA ASP A 26 -5.28 -6.71 -5.81
C ASP A 26 -4.14 -6.03 -5.06
N LYS A 27 -3.00 -6.72 -4.90
CA LYS A 27 -1.79 -6.11 -4.35
C LYS A 27 -1.35 -4.90 -5.17
N VAL A 28 -1.33 -5.03 -6.50
CA VAL A 28 -0.94 -3.93 -7.40
C VAL A 28 -1.93 -2.77 -7.29
N ARG A 29 -3.25 -3.04 -7.24
CA ARG A 29 -4.28 -2.01 -7.04
C ARG A 29 -4.11 -1.24 -5.74
N ILE A 30 -3.80 -1.94 -4.65
CA ILE A 30 -3.52 -1.33 -3.34
C ILE A 30 -2.29 -0.43 -3.43
N VAL A 31 -1.19 -0.89 -4.05
CA VAL A 31 0.02 -0.08 -4.23
C VAL A 31 -0.27 1.19 -5.02
N ILE A 32 -1.03 1.10 -6.11
CA ILE A 32 -1.43 2.27 -6.91
C ILE A 32 -2.23 3.26 -6.07
N GLN A 33 -3.16 2.77 -5.24
CA GLN A 33 -3.93 3.65 -4.36
C GLN A 33 -3.03 4.36 -3.34
N LEU A 34 -2.05 3.65 -2.75
CA LEU A 34 -1.07 4.25 -1.84
C LEU A 34 -0.22 5.31 -2.56
N GLN A 35 0.21 5.04 -3.80
CA GLN A 35 0.93 6.01 -4.61
C GLN A 35 0.10 7.26 -4.90
N ARG A 36 -1.21 7.12 -5.17
CA ARG A 36 -2.13 8.27 -5.36
C ARG A 36 -2.19 9.15 -4.12
N MET A 37 -2.25 8.55 -2.94
CA MET A 37 -2.28 9.28 -1.67
C MET A 37 -0.94 9.96 -1.37
N ALA A 38 0.18 9.29 -1.69
CA ALA A 38 1.52 9.81 -1.42
C ALA A 38 1.95 10.90 -2.44
N ALA A 39 1.48 10.81 -3.69
CA ALA A 39 1.94 11.67 -4.78
C ALA A 39 1.80 13.18 -4.49
N PRO A 40 0.67 13.71 -3.97
CA PRO A 40 0.56 15.12 -3.62
C PRO A 40 1.58 15.57 -2.58
N ILE A 41 1.85 14.74 -1.57
CA ILE A 41 2.81 15.04 -0.50
C ILE A 41 4.23 15.11 -1.06
N LEU A 42 4.59 14.14 -1.92
CA LEU A 42 5.91 14.06 -2.53
C LEU A 42 6.13 15.19 -3.54
N ARG A 43 5.13 15.53 -4.35
CA ARG A 43 5.19 16.67 -5.28
C ARG A 43 5.38 18.00 -4.54
N ARG A 44 4.66 18.20 -3.43
CA ARG A 44 4.85 19.38 -2.58
C ARG A 44 6.27 19.49 -2.03
N ARG A 45 6.96 18.36 -1.85
CA ARG A 45 8.37 18.29 -1.42
C ARG A 45 9.37 18.43 -2.59
N GLY A 46 8.91 18.83 -3.78
CA GLY A 46 9.75 19.00 -4.96
C GLY A 46 10.22 17.69 -5.60
N ARG A 47 9.62 16.55 -5.26
CA ARG A 47 9.90 15.27 -5.91
C ARG A 47 8.98 15.12 -7.12
N ASP A 48 9.57 14.87 -8.28
CA ASP A 48 8.81 14.43 -9.44
C ASP A 48 8.42 12.96 -9.25
N VAL A 49 7.11 12.70 -9.17
CA VAL A 49 6.55 11.37 -8.94
C VAL A 49 5.35 11.12 -9.83
N THR A 50 5.36 9.95 -10.47
CA THR A 50 4.29 9.46 -11.33
C THR A 50 3.61 8.27 -10.66
N VAL A 51 2.28 8.36 -10.54
CA VAL A 51 1.45 7.25 -10.05
C VAL A 51 1.34 6.22 -11.17
N TRP A 52 1.53 4.94 -10.85
CA TRP A 52 1.36 3.88 -11.83
C TRP A 52 -0.09 3.81 -12.32
N SER A 53 -0.28 3.63 -13.62
CA SER A 53 -1.58 3.37 -14.22
C SER A 53 -1.65 1.92 -14.68
N LEU A 54 -2.74 1.23 -14.36
CA LEU A 54 -3.06 -0.03 -15.02
C LEU A 54 -3.55 0.29 -16.43
N ARG A 55 -2.64 0.39 -17.39
CA ARG A 55 -2.95 0.19 -18.81
C ARG A 55 -2.63 -1.25 -19.14
N ASN A 56 -3.41 -2.19 -18.65
CA ASN A 56 -3.30 -3.54 -19.13
C ASN A 56 -4.65 -4.25 -19.10
N ARG A 57 -5.00 -4.82 -20.24
CA ARG A 57 -6.26 -5.55 -20.54
C ARG A 57 -6.34 -6.91 -19.82
N GLU A 58 -5.31 -7.26 -19.06
CA GLU A 58 -5.06 -8.59 -18.47
C GLU A 58 -5.27 -8.65 -16.94
N LEU A 59 -5.80 -7.58 -16.34
CA LEU A 59 -6.07 -7.48 -14.89
C LEU A 59 -7.57 -7.39 -14.56
N GLU A 60 -8.44 -7.70 -15.53
CA GLU A 60 -9.90 -7.88 -15.35
C GLU A 60 -10.25 -9.35 -15.12
#